data_AF-A0A2T5JQ13-F1
#
_entry.id   AF-A0A2T5JQ13-F1
#
_cell.length_a   1.000
_cell.length_b   1.000
_cell.length_c   1.000
_cell.angle_alpha   90.00
_cell.angle_beta   90.00
_cell.angle_gamma   90.00
#
_symmetry.space_group_name_H-M   'P 1'
#
loop_
_entity.id
_entity.type
_entity.pdbx_description
1 polymer ?
#
loop_
_entity_poly.entity_id
_entity_poly.type
_entity_poly.pdbx_seq_one_letter_code
_entity_poly.pdbx_strand_id
1 'polypeptide(L)'
;MKARLTGAGRISLRSPASADRSPQPCTSRRVSWAVVDGISTDLQAFYEALEGQTQPGVAYRVFWKRVRTLEGRLLELEAGIGRKVALTRELLTMAALSCPVEWRHGWGASRLSPLEHEGRVYPTRLAFVHAAGRMADRKMIVARLKRGVSPGAALEPRIDPARGGFVYLIRHLTSGRGYVGASTTTLDLRWDAHCRQARMGSTKRFHLAIREYGEGAFSRDILRDGIRGEALLADIERSLIAQLGTLWPQGFNANRGGATSRGRTRPCFHEGEEFASAEERNKILGERHGVPAYVIANRLRSGLDLRGPSRKRHAEHLGNAVWQRQWLGILRRADRGEFHVHDPWRTALGWLMDIRPGEHEGLELVRLDPTGPFAPGNVAWVTEAEKIERVHGKDTACFDRRYPSIRALAAAFDIGESTLKHRLFVQKMTREEAVTKKKGTTLAKQIVMDGVCYPSLHKAAEAYARRRGTSYEKARYMVRKLAASG
;
A
#
# COMPACT_ATOMS: atom_id res chain seq x y z
N MET A 1 42.20 14.84 -17.14
CA MET A 1 41.16 15.55 -17.91
C MET A 1 39.78 15.34 -17.30
N LYS A 2 39.38 16.18 -16.34
CA LYS A 2 38.02 16.21 -15.78
C LYS A 2 37.36 17.51 -16.26
N ALA A 3 36.49 17.41 -17.26
CA ALA A 3 35.72 18.53 -17.77
C ALA A 3 34.57 18.84 -16.79
N ARG A 4 34.59 20.05 -16.22
CA ARG A 4 33.46 20.65 -15.51
C ARG A 4 32.47 21.16 -16.55
N LEU A 5 31.25 20.64 -16.54
CA LEU A 5 30.10 21.24 -17.23
C LEU A 5 29.50 22.31 -16.32
N THR A 6 29.92 23.56 -16.55
CA THR A 6 29.26 24.77 -16.06
C THR A 6 28.44 25.37 -17.19
N GLY A 7 27.14 25.55 -16.99
CA GLY A 7 26.33 26.40 -17.86
C GLY A 7 24.91 25.90 -18.10
N ALA A 8 23.97 26.32 -17.24
CA ALA A 8 22.56 26.38 -17.59
C ALA A 8 22.03 27.74 -17.15
N GLY A 9 21.58 28.51 -18.15
CA GLY A 9 21.26 29.93 -18.07
C GLY A 9 20.08 30.26 -17.17
N ARG A 10 20.20 31.38 -16.47
CA ARG A 10 19.08 32.09 -15.85
C ARG A 10 18.18 32.65 -16.95
N ILE A 11 16.97 32.12 -17.06
CA ILE A 11 15.89 32.75 -17.81
C ILE A 11 15.44 33.98 -17.01
N SER A 12 15.77 35.16 -17.53
CA SER A 12 15.25 36.45 -17.07
C SER A 12 13.85 36.64 -17.67
N LEU A 13 12.82 36.61 -16.82
CA LEU A 13 11.48 37.07 -17.20
C LEU A 13 11.40 38.57 -16.85
N ARG A 14 11.48 39.42 -17.88
CA ARG A 14 11.05 40.83 -17.78
C ARG A 14 9.53 40.87 -17.66
N SER A 15 9.01 41.48 -16.60
CA SER A 15 7.59 41.85 -16.50
C SER A 15 7.28 43.00 -17.46
N PRO A 16 6.17 42.97 -18.21
CA PRO A 16 5.67 44.15 -18.89
C PRO A 16 5.00 45.10 -17.89
N ALA A 17 5.13 46.39 -18.21
CA ALA A 17 4.74 47.52 -17.40
C ALA A 17 3.22 47.59 -17.13
N SER A 18 2.93 48.27 -16.02
CA SER A 18 1.65 48.57 -15.40
C SER A 18 0.61 49.15 -16.37
N ALA A 19 -0.58 48.52 -16.36
CA ALA A 19 -1.83 49.21 -16.63
C ALA A 19 -2.76 49.00 -15.43
N ASP A 20 -3.32 50.12 -15.01
CA ASP A 20 -4.29 50.40 -13.96
C ASP A 20 -5.16 49.21 -13.51
N ARG A 21 -5.12 48.89 -12.21
CA ARG A 21 -6.03 47.93 -11.57
C ARG A 21 -6.50 48.48 -10.22
N SER A 22 -7.73 48.97 -10.21
CA SER A 22 -8.51 49.19 -8.99
C SER A 22 -8.59 47.88 -8.16
N PRO A 23 -8.64 47.97 -6.82
CA PRO A 23 -8.61 46.78 -5.97
C PRO A 23 -9.91 45.97 -6.11
N GLN A 24 -9.86 44.86 -6.85
CA GLN A 24 -10.94 43.88 -6.83
C GLN A 24 -10.94 43.11 -5.49
N PRO A 25 -12.13 42.82 -4.91
CA PRO A 25 -12.24 42.04 -3.70
C PRO A 25 -11.66 40.64 -3.93
N CYS A 26 -10.63 40.30 -3.17
CA CYS A 26 -9.88 39.06 -3.30
C CYS A 26 -10.70 37.88 -2.75
N THR A 27 -11.71 37.44 -3.51
CA THR A 27 -12.36 36.13 -3.32
C THR A 27 -11.54 35.05 -4.00
N SER A 28 -10.24 34.96 -3.71
CA SER A 28 -9.35 33.99 -4.36
C SER A 28 -9.72 32.59 -3.87
N ARG A 29 -10.70 31.96 -4.54
CA ARG A 29 -10.97 30.53 -4.42
C ARG A 29 -9.65 29.82 -4.69
N ARG A 30 -9.21 28.97 -3.77
CA ARG A 30 -7.94 28.25 -3.91
C ARG A 30 -8.10 27.22 -5.03
N VAL A 31 -7.74 27.60 -6.25
CA VAL A 31 -7.84 26.75 -7.43
C VAL A 31 -6.84 25.61 -7.34
N SER A 32 -7.29 24.38 -7.60
CA SER A 32 -6.42 23.21 -7.64
C SER A 32 -6.22 22.79 -9.09
N TRP A 33 -5.00 22.98 -9.59
CA TRP A 33 -4.62 22.64 -10.96
C TRP A 33 -4.01 21.23 -11.05
N ALA A 34 -4.23 20.57 -12.19
CA ALA A 34 -3.54 19.37 -12.65
C ALA A 34 -3.34 19.43 -14.17
N VAL A 35 -2.30 18.79 -14.71
CA VAL A 35 -2.09 18.71 -16.17
C VAL A 35 -2.79 17.46 -16.68
N VAL A 36 -3.86 17.63 -17.45
CA VAL A 36 -4.71 16.58 -17.98
C VAL A 36 -4.66 16.63 -19.49
N ASP A 37 -4.28 15.53 -20.15
CA ASP A 37 -4.09 15.49 -21.60
C ASP A 37 -3.16 16.61 -22.12
N GLY A 38 -2.16 16.99 -21.32
CA GLY A 38 -1.23 18.08 -21.61
C GLY A 38 -1.75 19.48 -21.31
N ILE A 39 -2.99 19.63 -20.83
CA ILE A 39 -3.65 20.92 -20.59
C ILE A 39 -3.80 21.15 -19.08
N SER A 40 -3.44 22.36 -18.62
CA SER A 40 -3.68 22.76 -17.23
C SER A 40 -5.18 22.88 -16.96
N THR A 41 -5.71 21.96 -16.15
CA THR A 41 -7.13 21.81 -15.86
C THR A 41 -7.42 22.18 -14.41
N ASP A 42 -8.41 23.04 -14.18
CA ASP A 42 -8.96 23.32 -12.86
C ASP A 42 -9.82 22.13 -12.41
N LEU A 43 -9.35 21.40 -11.41
CA LEU A 43 -10.02 20.21 -10.88
C LEU A 43 -11.39 20.52 -10.29
N GLN A 44 -11.58 21.72 -9.73
CA GLN A 44 -12.86 22.10 -9.15
C GLN A 44 -13.88 22.40 -10.24
N ALA A 45 -13.49 23.18 -11.25
CA ALA A 45 -14.34 23.44 -12.41
C ALA A 45 -14.67 22.15 -13.17
N PHE A 46 -13.70 21.24 -13.34
CA PHE A 46 -13.94 19.92 -13.93
C PHE A 46 -14.98 19.10 -13.15
N TYR A 47 -14.84 19.04 -11.82
CA TYR A 47 -15.75 18.29 -10.96
C TYR A 47 -17.16 18.89 -10.97
N GLU A 48 -17.29 20.22 -10.94
CA GLU A 48 -18.57 20.93 -11.02
C GLU A 48 -19.26 20.72 -12.38
N ALA A 49 -18.50 20.77 -13.48
CA ALA A 49 -19.01 20.46 -14.81
C ALA A 49 -19.50 19.00 -14.91
N LEU A 50 -18.77 18.07 -14.28
CA LEU A 50 -19.19 16.67 -14.21
C LEU A 50 -20.46 16.51 -13.37
N GLU A 51 -20.57 17.20 -12.23
CA GLU A 51 -21.76 17.17 -11.36
C GLU A 51 -23.03 17.67 -12.06
N GLY A 52 -22.90 18.64 -12.97
CA GLY A 52 -24.00 19.08 -13.84
C GLY A 52 -24.45 18.06 -14.88
N GLN A 53 -23.60 17.09 -15.23
CA GLN A 53 -23.90 16.03 -16.21
C GLN A 53 -24.31 14.71 -15.54
N THR A 54 -23.68 14.37 -14.43
CA THR A 54 -23.85 13.10 -13.70
C THR A 54 -23.47 13.29 -12.24
N GLN A 55 -24.28 12.76 -11.33
CA GLN A 55 -23.99 12.87 -9.90
C GLN A 55 -22.66 12.16 -9.56
N PRO A 56 -21.65 12.85 -9.01
CA PRO A 56 -20.37 12.23 -8.69
C PRO A 56 -20.53 11.19 -7.58
N GLY A 57 -19.81 10.07 -7.71
CA GLY A 57 -19.86 8.99 -6.72
C GLY A 57 -19.15 9.30 -5.40
N VAL A 58 -18.35 10.37 -5.35
CA VAL A 58 -17.62 10.81 -4.15
C VAL A 58 -17.54 12.32 -4.06
N ALA A 59 -17.51 12.88 -2.84
CA ALA A 59 -17.32 14.31 -2.62
C ALA A 59 -16.00 14.85 -3.20
N TYR A 60 -15.98 16.13 -3.60
CA TYR A 60 -14.82 16.81 -4.19
C TYR A 60 -13.50 16.58 -3.43
N ARG A 61 -13.51 16.61 -2.09
CA ARG A 61 -12.30 16.38 -1.28
C ARG A 61 -11.72 14.97 -1.49
N VAL A 62 -12.57 13.96 -1.69
CA VAL A 62 -12.16 12.59 -1.98
C VAL A 62 -11.65 12.48 -3.41
N PHE A 63 -12.37 13.05 -4.38
CA PHE A 63 -11.92 13.16 -5.77
C PHE A 63 -10.53 13.81 -5.88
N TRP A 64 -10.31 14.95 -5.22
CA TRP A 64 -9.01 15.63 -5.21
C TRP A 64 -7.88 14.75 -4.68
N LYS A 65 -8.11 14.03 -3.56
CA LYS A 65 -7.13 13.08 -3.01
C LYS A 65 -6.82 11.94 -3.99
N ARG A 66 -7.86 11.46 -4.69
CA ARG A 66 -7.72 10.42 -5.72
C ARG A 66 -6.89 10.91 -6.90
N VAL A 67 -7.10 12.14 -7.38
CA VAL A 67 -6.27 12.75 -8.43
C VAL A 67 -4.81 12.87 -8.01
N ARG A 68 -4.52 13.37 -6.79
CA ARG A 68 -3.13 13.43 -6.29
C ARG A 68 -2.48 12.05 -6.16
N THR A 69 -3.27 11.04 -5.83
CA THR A 69 -2.79 9.65 -5.82
C THR A 69 -2.48 9.14 -7.23
N LEU A 70 -3.28 9.52 -8.25
CA LEU A 70 -3.01 9.18 -9.64
C LEU A 70 -1.74 9.85 -10.15
N GLU A 71 -1.56 11.15 -9.93
CA GLU A 71 -0.35 11.87 -10.35
C GLU A 71 0.93 11.18 -9.84
N GLY A 72 0.96 10.83 -8.54
CA GLY A 72 2.10 10.09 -7.97
C GLY A 72 2.28 8.70 -8.58
N ARG A 73 1.19 7.97 -8.80
CA ARG A 73 1.25 6.62 -9.39
C ARG A 73 1.65 6.63 -10.87
N LEU A 74 1.22 7.63 -11.63
CA LEU A 74 1.59 7.78 -13.03
C LEU A 74 3.09 8.05 -13.14
N LEU A 75 3.65 8.90 -12.29
CA LEU A 75 5.09 9.12 -12.22
C LEU A 75 5.87 7.83 -11.90
N GLU A 76 5.38 7.01 -10.96
CA GLU A 76 5.98 5.70 -10.66
C GLU A 76 5.86 4.72 -11.84
N LEU A 77 4.76 4.75 -12.59
CA LEU A 77 4.57 3.93 -13.80
C LEU A 77 5.50 4.37 -14.93
N GLU A 78 5.66 5.68 -15.14
CA GLU A 78 6.60 6.25 -16.10
C GLU A 78 8.02 5.76 -15.83
N ALA A 79 8.44 5.80 -14.56
CA ALA A 79 9.75 5.29 -14.15
C ALA A 79 9.89 3.78 -14.37
N GLY A 80 8.81 3.01 -14.22
CA GLY A 80 8.83 1.55 -14.39
C GLY A 80 8.78 1.08 -15.84
N ILE A 81 8.10 1.80 -16.73
CA ILE A 81 7.86 1.38 -18.13
C ILE A 81 8.77 2.15 -19.10
N GLY A 82 9.35 3.28 -18.68
CA GLY A 82 10.23 4.11 -19.52
C GLY A 82 9.51 4.94 -20.57
N ARG A 83 8.17 5.08 -20.46
CA ARG A 83 7.35 5.94 -21.33
C ARG A 83 6.47 6.85 -20.51
N LYS A 84 6.23 8.06 -21.02
CA LYS A 84 5.37 9.06 -20.38
C LYS A 84 3.92 8.54 -20.33
N VAL A 85 3.28 8.63 -19.16
CA VAL A 85 1.89 8.23 -18.92
C VAL A 85 1.16 9.44 -18.37
N ALA A 86 0.43 10.12 -19.24
CA ALA A 86 -0.30 11.33 -18.86
C ALA A 86 -1.55 11.00 -18.04
N LEU A 87 -1.92 11.94 -17.16
CA LEU A 87 -3.23 11.95 -16.53
C LEU A 87 -4.26 12.32 -17.61
N THR A 88 -5.23 11.44 -17.87
CA THR A 88 -6.24 11.67 -18.91
C THR A 88 -7.59 12.06 -18.33
N ARG A 89 -8.44 12.65 -19.17
CA ARG A 89 -9.82 13.00 -18.78
C ARG A 89 -10.63 11.79 -18.32
N GLU A 90 -10.40 10.60 -18.89
CA GLU A 90 -11.05 9.36 -18.45
C GLU A 90 -10.64 8.98 -17.02
N LEU A 91 -9.37 9.16 -16.68
CA LEU A 91 -8.88 8.89 -15.32
C LEU A 91 -9.46 9.87 -14.29
N LEU A 92 -9.64 11.14 -14.66
CA LEU A 92 -10.35 12.11 -13.81
C LEU A 92 -11.82 11.72 -13.62
N THR A 93 -12.50 11.37 -14.71
CA THR A 93 -13.90 10.95 -14.67
C THR A 93 -14.06 9.72 -13.78
N MET A 94 -13.19 8.72 -13.94
CA MET A 94 -13.15 7.53 -13.08
C MET A 94 -12.87 7.90 -11.61
N ALA A 95 -11.93 8.81 -11.33
CA ALA A 95 -11.65 9.26 -9.98
C ALA A 95 -12.86 9.92 -9.29
N ALA A 96 -13.72 10.59 -10.05
CA ALA A 96 -14.93 11.25 -9.55
C ALA A 96 -16.13 10.29 -9.44
N LEU A 97 -16.33 9.41 -10.42
CA LEU A 97 -17.52 8.55 -10.51
C LEU A 97 -17.38 7.22 -9.77
N SER A 98 -16.18 6.64 -9.69
CA SER A 98 -16.01 5.30 -9.11
C SER A 98 -16.32 5.25 -7.61
N CYS A 99 -17.03 4.21 -7.19
CA CYS A 99 -17.25 3.96 -5.76
C CYS A 99 -15.91 3.61 -5.07
N PRO A 100 -15.83 3.65 -3.72
CA PRO A 100 -14.60 3.31 -2.99
C PRO A 100 -14.02 1.92 -3.33
N VAL A 101 -14.87 0.95 -3.67
CA VAL A 101 -14.46 -0.42 -4.00
C VAL A 101 -13.80 -0.50 -5.38
N GLU A 102 -14.44 0.07 -6.41
CA GLU A 102 -13.89 0.15 -7.78
C GLU A 102 -12.56 0.90 -7.79
N TRP A 103 -12.51 2.06 -7.11
CA TRP A 103 -11.28 2.82 -6.96
C TRP A 103 -10.17 1.96 -6.35
N ARG A 104 -10.48 1.23 -5.28
CA ARG A 104 -9.54 0.36 -4.58
C ARG A 104 -8.97 -0.74 -5.49
N HIS A 105 -9.81 -1.32 -6.34
CA HIS A 105 -9.45 -2.40 -7.25
C HIS A 105 -8.65 -1.93 -8.47
N GLY A 106 -8.96 -0.74 -9.00
CA GLY A 106 -8.19 -0.14 -10.10
C GLY A 106 -6.88 0.50 -9.63
N TRP A 107 -6.98 1.50 -8.77
CA TRP A 107 -5.90 2.45 -8.50
C TRP A 107 -5.55 2.63 -7.03
N GLY A 108 -6.38 2.17 -6.08
CA GLY A 108 -6.34 2.65 -4.71
C GLY A 108 -5.50 1.85 -3.69
N ALA A 109 -5.45 0.51 -3.75
CA ALA A 109 -4.92 -0.27 -2.61
C ALA A 109 -3.62 -1.05 -2.83
N SER A 110 -3.23 -1.34 -4.07
CA SER A 110 -2.12 -2.26 -4.31
C SER A 110 -0.83 -1.51 -4.64
N ARG A 111 0.32 -2.07 -4.24
CA ARG A 111 1.63 -1.70 -4.81
C ARG A 111 1.52 -1.75 -6.33
N LEU A 112 2.09 -0.75 -7.00
CA LEU A 112 2.14 -0.75 -8.45
C LEU A 112 2.84 -2.02 -8.93
N SER A 113 2.20 -2.68 -9.88
CA SER A 113 2.73 -3.85 -10.56
C SER A 113 2.21 -3.74 -11.99
N PRO A 114 2.76 -2.79 -12.76
CA PRO A 114 2.33 -2.57 -14.13
C PRO A 114 2.38 -3.87 -14.92
N LEU A 115 1.36 -4.07 -15.72
CA LEU A 115 1.32 -5.14 -16.71
C LEU A 115 0.69 -4.59 -17.98
N GLU A 116 1.15 -5.11 -19.11
CA GLU A 116 0.63 -4.77 -20.42
C GLU A 116 -0.10 -5.98 -21.00
N HIS A 117 -1.28 -5.74 -21.54
CA HIS A 117 -2.07 -6.74 -22.23
C HIS A 117 -2.89 -6.07 -23.33
N GLU A 118 -2.82 -6.58 -24.55
CA GLU A 118 -3.54 -6.05 -25.73
C GLU A 118 -3.31 -4.54 -25.95
N GLY A 119 -2.05 -4.10 -25.76
CA GLY A 119 -1.67 -2.68 -25.91
C GLY A 119 -2.16 -1.75 -24.80
N ARG A 120 -2.86 -2.27 -23.78
CA ARG A 120 -3.30 -1.50 -22.60
C ARG A 120 -2.40 -1.78 -21.41
N VAL A 121 -2.00 -0.70 -20.72
CA VAL A 121 -1.26 -0.78 -19.46
C VAL A 121 -2.23 -0.74 -18.29
N TYR A 122 -2.13 -1.73 -17.41
CA TYR A 122 -2.86 -1.77 -16.16
C TYR A 122 -1.90 -1.43 -15.02
N PRO A 123 -2.25 -0.49 -14.13
CA PRO A 123 -1.36 -0.03 -13.05
C PRO A 123 -1.07 -1.13 -12.02
N THR A 124 -1.99 -2.08 -11.89
CA THR A 124 -1.89 -3.19 -10.96
C THR A 124 -2.47 -4.46 -11.57
N ARG A 125 -2.01 -5.61 -11.08
CA ARG A 125 -2.62 -6.92 -11.41
C ARG A 125 -4.12 -6.96 -11.09
N LEU A 126 -4.56 -6.27 -10.05
CA LEU A 126 -5.97 -6.25 -9.66
C LEU A 126 -6.82 -5.40 -10.61
N ALA A 127 -6.27 -4.28 -11.11
CA ALA A 127 -6.91 -3.46 -12.13
C ALA A 127 -7.16 -4.26 -13.40
N PHE A 128 -6.18 -5.09 -13.81
CA PHE A 128 -6.32 -6.02 -14.92
C PHE A 128 -7.45 -7.04 -14.68
N VAL A 129 -7.48 -7.70 -13.51
CA VAL A 129 -8.57 -8.66 -13.19
C VAL A 129 -9.95 -7.98 -13.22
N HIS A 130 -10.02 -6.76 -12.70
CA HIS A 130 -11.26 -5.98 -12.69
C HIS A 130 -11.72 -5.63 -14.10
N ALA A 131 -10.81 -5.12 -14.93
CA ALA A 131 -11.10 -4.78 -16.33
C ALA A 131 -11.50 -6.02 -17.16
N ALA A 132 -10.95 -7.19 -16.84
CA ALA A 132 -11.34 -8.45 -17.47
C ALA A 132 -12.71 -8.99 -16.98
N GLY A 133 -13.36 -8.35 -16.00
CA GLY A 133 -14.64 -8.82 -15.45
C GLY A 133 -14.53 -10.10 -14.61
N ARG A 134 -13.32 -10.53 -14.22
CA ARG A 134 -13.05 -11.82 -13.57
C ARG A 134 -12.73 -11.68 -12.09
N MET A 135 -13.38 -10.75 -11.40
CA MET A 135 -13.11 -10.47 -9.97
C MET A 135 -13.36 -11.65 -9.03
N ALA A 136 -14.29 -12.56 -9.38
CA ALA A 136 -14.51 -13.82 -8.65
C ALA A 136 -13.24 -14.70 -8.62
N ASP A 137 -12.46 -14.67 -9.72
CA ASP A 137 -11.25 -15.46 -9.91
C ASP A 137 -9.96 -14.75 -9.47
N ARG A 138 -10.08 -13.58 -8.82
CA ARG A 138 -8.93 -12.70 -8.52
C ARG A 138 -7.75 -13.40 -7.86
N LYS A 139 -8.02 -14.31 -6.90
CA LYS A 139 -6.97 -15.02 -6.17
C LYS A 139 -6.15 -15.91 -7.11
N MET A 140 -6.83 -16.59 -8.03
CA MET A 140 -6.20 -17.46 -9.02
C MET A 140 -5.42 -16.65 -10.05
N ILE A 141 -6.05 -15.65 -10.68
CA ILE A 141 -5.44 -14.86 -11.75
C ILE A 141 -4.21 -14.13 -11.22
N VAL A 142 -4.31 -13.47 -10.06
CA VAL A 142 -3.17 -12.79 -9.43
C VAL A 142 -2.06 -13.76 -9.07
N ALA A 143 -2.37 -14.98 -8.60
CA ALA A 143 -1.36 -16.00 -8.33
C ALA A 143 -0.65 -16.47 -9.62
N ARG A 144 -1.37 -16.62 -10.74
CA ARG A 144 -0.79 -16.95 -12.04
C ARG A 144 0.14 -15.84 -12.54
N LEU A 145 -0.31 -14.58 -12.52
CA LEU A 145 0.49 -13.41 -12.89
C LEU A 145 1.75 -13.26 -12.02
N LYS A 146 1.66 -13.56 -10.72
CA LYS A 146 2.85 -13.56 -9.82
C LYS A 146 3.86 -14.65 -10.16
N ARG A 147 3.43 -15.74 -10.81
CA ARG A 147 4.30 -16.84 -11.28
C ARG A 147 4.85 -16.58 -12.69
N GLY A 148 4.61 -15.40 -13.27
CA GLY A 148 5.07 -15.03 -14.61
C GLY A 148 4.29 -15.67 -15.75
N VAL A 149 3.05 -16.14 -15.50
CA VAL A 149 2.13 -16.54 -16.57
C VAL A 149 1.71 -15.28 -17.34
N SER A 150 1.62 -15.38 -18.66
CA SER A 150 1.19 -14.27 -19.51
C SER A 150 -0.24 -13.81 -19.13
N PRO A 151 -0.60 -12.52 -19.32
CA PRO A 151 -1.92 -12.02 -18.92
C PRO A 151 -3.09 -12.77 -19.58
N GLY A 152 -2.99 -13.09 -20.88
CA GLY A 152 -4.01 -13.89 -21.59
C GLY A 152 -4.18 -15.27 -20.95
N ALA A 153 -3.09 -16.03 -20.79
CA ALA A 153 -3.13 -17.34 -20.15
C ALA A 153 -3.56 -17.28 -18.66
N ALA A 154 -3.38 -16.13 -18.00
CA ALA A 154 -3.86 -15.94 -16.64
C ALA A 154 -5.39 -15.85 -16.56
N LEU A 155 -6.06 -15.31 -17.59
CA LEU A 155 -7.52 -15.18 -17.67
C LEU A 155 -8.22 -16.47 -18.08
N GLU A 156 -7.50 -17.41 -18.69
CA GLU A 156 -8.03 -18.73 -19.02
C GLU A 156 -8.74 -19.34 -17.81
N PRO A 157 -9.97 -19.88 -17.96
CA PRO A 157 -10.69 -20.45 -16.85
C PRO A 157 -9.88 -21.52 -16.14
N ARG A 158 -10.19 -21.73 -14.85
CA ARG A 158 -9.75 -22.92 -14.15
C ARG A 158 -10.33 -24.11 -14.94
N ILE A 159 -9.48 -25.07 -15.32
CA ILE A 159 -9.89 -26.21 -16.13
C ILE A 159 -11.17 -26.78 -15.54
N ASP A 160 -12.22 -26.83 -16.35
CA ASP A 160 -13.43 -27.54 -16.01
C ASP A 160 -13.03 -28.99 -15.67
N PRO A 161 -13.28 -29.46 -14.43
CA PRO A 161 -13.01 -30.85 -14.07
C PRO A 161 -13.62 -31.85 -15.07
N ALA A 162 -14.69 -31.46 -15.78
CA ALA A 162 -15.34 -32.26 -16.80
C ALA A 162 -14.57 -32.37 -18.13
N ARG A 163 -13.62 -31.46 -18.42
CA ARG A 163 -12.88 -31.38 -19.69
C ARG A 163 -11.82 -32.48 -19.85
N GLY A 164 -11.46 -33.19 -18.78
CA GLY A 164 -10.43 -34.24 -18.81
C GLY A 164 -9.01 -33.71 -19.07
N GLY A 165 -8.04 -34.62 -19.17
CA GLY A 165 -6.67 -34.33 -19.58
C GLY A 165 -6.47 -34.43 -21.09
N PHE A 166 -5.30 -34.00 -21.56
CA PHE A 166 -4.89 -34.08 -22.96
C PHE A 166 -3.42 -34.49 -23.05
N VAL A 167 -3.07 -35.11 -24.18
CA VAL A 167 -1.69 -35.44 -24.56
C VAL A 167 -1.30 -34.57 -25.74
N TYR A 168 -0.12 -33.96 -25.67
CA TYR A 168 0.39 -33.02 -26.66
C TYR A 168 1.77 -33.43 -27.14
N LEU A 169 2.14 -32.93 -28.32
CA LEU A 169 3.44 -33.06 -28.95
C LEU A 169 4.07 -31.67 -29.10
N ILE A 170 5.34 -31.57 -28.76
CA ILE A 170 6.16 -30.41 -29.06
C ILE A 170 7.30 -30.85 -29.97
N ARG A 171 7.39 -30.29 -31.17
CA ARG A 171 8.37 -30.71 -32.18
C ARG A 171 9.37 -29.60 -32.45
N HIS A 172 10.66 -29.92 -32.39
CA HIS A 172 11.70 -29.01 -32.83
C HIS A 172 11.68 -28.94 -34.36
N LEU A 173 11.53 -27.73 -34.90
CA LEU A 173 11.26 -27.51 -36.32
C LEU A 173 12.41 -28.02 -37.21
N THR A 174 13.66 -27.80 -36.80
CA THR A 174 14.83 -28.12 -37.65
C THR A 174 15.23 -29.60 -37.60
N SER A 175 15.20 -30.23 -36.42
CA SER A 175 15.65 -31.62 -36.28
C SER A 175 14.52 -32.65 -36.37
N GLY A 176 13.27 -32.20 -36.35
CA GLY A 176 12.09 -33.08 -36.30
C GLY A 176 11.90 -33.83 -34.98
N ARG A 177 12.80 -33.69 -34.00
CA ARG A 177 12.73 -34.39 -32.71
C ARG A 177 11.55 -33.89 -31.88
N GLY A 178 10.86 -34.83 -31.22
CA GLY A 178 9.63 -34.54 -30.47
C GLY A 178 9.76 -34.68 -28.96
N TYR A 179 8.88 -34.01 -28.23
CA TYR A 179 8.55 -34.23 -26.82
C TYR A 179 7.05 -34.48 -26.71
N VAL A 180 6.67 -35.63 -26.18
CA VAL A 180 5.27 -35.92 -25.84
C VAL A 180 5.07 -35.70 -24.35
N GLY A 181 3.98 -35.04 -23.98
CA GLY A 181 3.62 -34.86 -22.58
C GLY A 181 2.12 -34.92 -22.36
N ALA A 182 1.72 -35.30 -21.16
CA ALA A 182 0.35 -35.15 -20.68
C ALA A 182 0.16 -33.90 -19.82
N SER A 183 -1.03 -33.30 -19.87
CA SER A 183 -1.44 -32.26 -18.94
C SER A 183 -2.95 -32.27 -18.72
N THR A 184 -3.38 -31.74 -17.58
CA THR A 184 -4.78 -31.41 -17.31
C THR A 184 -5.03 -29.91 -17.39
N THR A 185 -4.08 -29.12 -17.92
CA THR A 185 -4.19 -27.65 -18.08
C THR A 185 -4.61 -27.23 -19.48
N THR A 186 -4.24 -26.03 -19.94
CA THR A 186 -4.19 -25.71 -21.38
C THR A 186 -2.79 -25.95 -21.90
N LEU A 187 -2.65 -26.06 -23.23
CA LEU A 187 -1.37 -26.23 -23.91
C LEU A 187 -0.45 -25.03 -23.66
N ASP A 188 -0.97 -23.80 -23.75
CA ASP A 188 -0.19 -22.58 -23.49
C ASP A 188 0.31 -22.49 -22.06
N LEU A 189 -0.55 -22.77 -21.06
CA LEU A 189 -0.11 -22.79 -19.66
C LEU A 189 0.97 -23.83 -19.40
N ARG A 190 0.91 -24.97 -20.10
CA ARG A 190 1.90 -26.03 -19.97
C ARG A 190 3.21 -25.64 -20.65
N TRP A 191 3.13 -25.02 -21.83
CA TRP A 191 4.27 -24.49 -22.55
C TRP A 191 5.00 -23.40 -21.75
N ASP A 192 4.27 -22.42 -21.21
CA ASP A 192 4.81 -21.38 -20.33
C ASP A 192 5.55 -21.99 -19.13
N ALA A 193 4.99 -23.08 -18.57
CA ALA A 193 5.63 -23.79 -17.47
C ALA A 193 6.95 -24.45 -17.89
N HIS A 194 7.02 -25.04 -19.08
CA HIS A 194 8.27 -25.58 -19.65
C HIS A 194 9.31 -24.49 -19.90
N CYS A 195 8.92 -23.38 -20.54
CA CYS A 195 9.82 -22.25 -20.82
C CYS A 195 10.35 -21.63 -19.53
N ARG A 196 9.51 -21.45 -18.50
CA ARG A 196 9.95 -20.98 -17.18
C ARG A 196 10.92 -21.95 -16.52
N GLN A 197 10.63 -23.25 -16.52
CA GLN A 197 11.54 -24.25 -15.94
C GLN A 197 12.88 -24.32 -16.69
N ALA A 198 12.86 -24.10 -18.00
CA ALA A 198 14.07 -23.94 -18.80
C ALA A 198 14.88 -22.71 -18.34
N ARG A 199 14.26 -21.53 -18.21
CA ARG A 199 14.93 -20.33 -17.69
C ARG A 199 15.48 -20.49 -16.27
N MET A 200 14.81 -21.28 -15.42
CA MET A 200 15.27 -21.60 -14.06
C MET A 200 16.39 -22.66 -14.00
N GLY A 201 16.97 -23.06 -15.13
CA GLY A 201 18.12 -23.97 -15.15
C GLY A 201 17.75 -25.44 -14.95
N SER A 202 16.51 -25.85 -15.22
CA SER A 202 16.13 -27.27 -15.14
C SER A 202 17.03 -28.14 -16.03
N THR A 203 17.43 -29.30 -15.51
CA THR A 203 18.35 -30.25 -16.15
C THR A 203 17.68 -31.25 -17.09
N LYS A 204 16.35 -31.18 -17.26
CA LYS A 204 15.64 -32.07 -18.19
C LYS A 204 16.06 -31.76 -19.63
N ARG A 205 16.23 -32.81 -20.46
CA ARG A 205 16.67 -32.71 -21.86
C ARG A 205 15.82 -31.76 -22.69
N PHE A 206 14.50 -31.84 -22.55
CA PHE A 206 13.61 -30.93 -23.24
C PHE A 206 13.83 -29.45 -22.86
N HIS A 207 14.08 -29.16 -21.58
CA HIS A 207 14.35 -27.80 -21.12
C HIS A 207 15.73 -27.29 -21.57
N LEU A 208 16.72 -28.18 -21.67
CA LEU A 208 18.00 -27.89 -22.29
C LEU A 208 17.81 -27.48 -23.76
N ALA A 209 17.02 -28.25 -24.52
CA ALA A 209 16.72 -27.93 -25.91
C ALA A 209 16.01 -26.58 -26.08
N ILE A 210 15.06 -26.24 -25.21
CA ILE A 210 14.41 -24.90 -25.21
C ILE A 210 15.45 -23.79 -24.99
N ARG A 211 16.40 -23.97 -24.08
CA ARG A 211 17.46 -22.97 -23.85
C ARG A 211 18.43 -22.87 -25.02
N GLU A 212 18.74 -24.00 -25.65
CA GLU A 212 19.70 -24.08 -26.76
C GLU A 212 19.15 -23.47 -28.05
N TYR A 213 17.92 -23.81 -28.42
CA TYR A 213 17.33 -23.41 -29.71
C TYR A 213 16.36 -22.22 -29.61
N GLY A 214 15.93 -21.86 -28.39
CA GLY A 214 14.95 -20.80 -28.16
C GLY A 214 13.50 -21.25 -28.28
N GLU A 215 12.59 -20.48 -27.67
CA GLU A 215 11.15 -20.82 -27.60
C GLU A 215 10.49 -20.88 -28.99
N GLY A 216 10.92 -20.03 -29.93
CA GLY A 216 10.37 -19.98 -31.30
C GLY A 216 10.77 -21.14 -32.21
N ALA A 217 11.69 -22.02 -31.79
CA ALA A 217 12.16 -23.15 -32.59
C ALA A 217 11.24 -24.39 -32.52
N PHE A 218 10.09 -24.28 -31.84
CA PHE A 218 9.22 -25.42 -31.54
C PHE A 218 7.77 -25.20 -32.00
N SER A 219 7.17 -26.21 -32.65
CA SER A 219 5.72 -26.31 -32.86
C SER A 219 5.04 -27.07 -31.71
N ARG A 220 3.75 -26.83 -31.49
CA ARG A 220 2.99 -27.38 -30.35
C ARG A 220 1.62 -27.85 -30.85
N ASP A 221 1.33 -29.14 -30.70
CA ASP A 221 0.13 -29.78 -31.23
C ASP A 221 -0.57 -30.62 -30.15
N ILE A 222 -1.90 -30.61 -30.11
CA ILE A 222 -2.68 -31.52 -29.26
C ILE A 222 -2.91 -32.82 -30.04
N LEU A 223 -2.47 -33.96 -29.48
CA LEU A 223 -2.63 -35.27 -30.10
C LEU A 223 -3.95 -35.94 -29.71
N ARG A 224 -4.34 -35.81 -28.43
CA ARG A 224 -5.59 -36.35 -27.86
C ARG A 224 -6.07 -35.41 -26.76
N ASP A 225 -7.37 -35.19 -26.66
CA ASP A 225 -8.00 -34.41 -25.60
C ASP A 225 -9.16 -35.15 -24.94
N GLY A 226 -9.80 -34.54 -23.94
CA GLY A 226 -11.00 -35.12 -23.32
C GLY A 226 -10.78 -36.36 -22.45
N ILE A 227 -9.52 -36.72 -22.14
CA ILE A 227 -9.19 -38.00 -21.51
C ILE A 227 -9.55 -37.96 -20.02
N ARG A 228 -10.53 -38.77 -19.61
CA ARG A 228 -10.92 -38.92 -18.21
C ARG A 228 -10.16 -40.08 -17.57
N GLY A 229 -9.58 -39.82 -16.39
CA GLY A 229 -8.80 -40.80 -15.64
C GLY A 229 -7.29 -40.62 -15.84
N GLU A 230 -6.58 -40.51 -14.72
CA GLU A 230 -5.13 -40.28 -14.72
C GLU A 230 -4.34 -41.49 -15.25
N ALA A 231 -4.82 -42.70 -14.97
CA ALA A 231 -4.24 -43.94 -15.50
C ALA A 231 -4.32 -44.00 -17.03
N LEU A 232 -5.51 -43.76 -17.59
CA LEU A 232 -5.72 -43.75 -19.04
C LEU A 232 -4.89 -42.65 -19.72
N LEU A 233 -4.81 -41.46 -19.11
CA LEU A 233 -3.97 -40.37 -19.62
C LEU A 233 -2.48 -40.76 -19.65
N ALA A 234 -2.00 -41.45 -18.62
CA ALA A 234 -0.63 -41.97 -18.55
C ALA A 234 -0.39 -43.09 -19.58
N ASP A 235 -1.35 -43.99 -19.79
CA ASP A 235 -1.27 -45.06 -20.81
C ASP A 235 -1.18 -44.49 -22.22
N ILE A 236 -2.03 -43.52 -22.54
CA ILE A 236 -2.02 -42.84 -23.84
C ILE A 236 -0.69 -42.08 -24.05
N GLU A 237 -0.17 -41.39 -23.02
CA GLU A 237 1.15 -40.75 -23.09
C GLU A 237 2.27 -41.76 -23.39
N ARG A 238 2.29 -42.90 -22.68
CA ARG A 238 3.29 -43.97 -22.90
C ARG A 238 3.23 -44.53 -24.32
N SER A 239 2.02 -44.82 -24.79
CA SER A 239 1.78 -45.35 -26.13
C SER A 239 2.28 -44.39 -27.20
N LEU A 240 1.95 -43.09 -27.08
CA LEU A 240 2.37 -42.07 -28.04
C LEU A 240 3.88 -41.80 -28.01
N ILE A 241 4.53 -41.84 -26.84
CA ILE A 241 6.00 -41.74 -26.75
C ILE A 241 6.68 -42.87 -27.53
N ALA A 242 6.17 -44.10 -27.38
CA ALA A 242 6.70 -45.26 -28.08
C ALA A 242 6.43 -45.18 -29.59
N GLN A 243 5.20 -44.86 -29.98
CA GLN A 243 4.78 -44.77 -31.39
C GLN A 243 5.54 -43.68 -32.16
N LEU A 244 5.79 -42.53 -31.53
CA LEU A 244 6.43 -41.37 -32.16
C LEU A 244 7.96 -41.35 -31.98
N GLY A 245 8.54 -42.35 -31.29
CA GLY A 245 9.98 -42.43 -31.07
C GLY A 245 10.57 -41.24 -30.32
N THR A 246 9.82 -40.62 -29.40
CA THR A 246 10.26 -39.38 -28.74
C THR A 246 11.19 -39.59 -27.56
N LEU A 247 11.55 -40.85 -27.24
CA LEU A 247 12.49 -41.19 -26.19
C LEU A 247 13.92 -40.77 -26.58
N TRP A 248 14.67 -40.22 -25.63
CA TRP A 248 16.09 -39.95 -25.82
C TRP A 248 16.85 -41.24 -26.18
N PRO A 249 17.76 -41.23 -27.19
CA PRO A 249 18.31 -40.07 -27.90
C PRO A 249 17.55 -39.61 -29.15
N GLN A 250 16.50 -40.31 -29.58
CA GLN A 250 15.77 -39.97 -30.81
C GLN A 250 14.80 -38.79 -30.61
N GLY A 251 14.30 -38.57 -29.40
CA GLY A 251 13.53 -37.37 -29.03
C GLY A 251 13.96 -36.75 -27.70
N PHE A 252 13.08 -35.96 -27.09
CA PHE A 252 13.38 -35.19 -25.88
C PHE A 252 12.78 -35.78 -24.59
N ASN A 253 11.97 -36.85 -24.67
CA ASN A 253 11.47 -37.56 -23.50
C ASN A 253 12.62 -38.30 -22.80
N ALA A 254 12.83 -38.03 -21.50
CA ALA A 254 13.88 -38.68 -20.71
C ALA A 254 13.45 -40.06 -20.18
N ASN A 255 12.15 -40.36 -20.16
CA ASN A 255 11.58 -41.62 -19.71
C ASN A 255 10.37 -41.98 -20.58
N ARG A 256 9.86 -43.20 -20.40
CA ARG A 256 8.75 -43.75 -21.19
C ARG A 256 7.39 -43.05 -20.95
N GLY A 257 7.29 -42.06 -20.06
CA GLY A 257 6.03 -41.41 -19.67
C GLY A 257 5.40 -42.00 -18.41
N GLY A 258 4.21 -41.52 -18.03
CA GLY A 258 3.44 -42.00 -16.89
C GLY A 258 3.80 -41.36 -15.54
N ALA A 259 4.58 -40.28 -15.54
CA ALA A 259 4.84 -39.47 -14.37
C ALA A 259 4.02 -38.18 -14.45
N THR A 260 2.69 -38.29 -14.36
CA THR A 260 1.85 -37.12 -14.11
C THR A 260 2.38 -36.43 -12.87
N SER A 261 2.71 -35.16 -13.03
CA SER A 261 3.50 -34.39 -12.07
C SER A 261 2.66 -33.92 -10.88
N ARG A 262 1.73 -34.73 -10.37
CA ARG A 262 1.34 -34.64 -8.97
C ARG A 262 2.43 -35.39 -8.25
N GLY A 263 3.29 -34.62 -7.57
CA GLY A 263 4.47 -35.17 -6.92
C GLY A 263 4.08 -36.46 -6.22
N ARG A 264 4.81 -37.56 -6.50
CA ARG A 264 4.76 -38.74 -5.65
C ARG A 264 4.73 -38.20 -4.24
N THR A 265 3.59 -38.34 -3.59
CA THR A 265 3.42 -38.05 -2.18
C THR A 265 4.48 -38.91 -1.53
N ARG A 266 5.63 -38.28 -1.22
CA ARG A 266 6.79 -39.01 -0.73
C ARG A 266 6.32 -39.48 0.65
N PRO A 267 6.22 -40.79 0.87
CA PRO A 267 5.92 -41.29 2.19
C PRO A 267 6.91 -40.67 3.16
N CYS A 268 6.43 -40.23 4.30
CA CYS A 268 7.28 -39.66 5.33
C CYS A 268 7.03 -40.37 6.64
N PHE A 269 8.11 -40.56 7.39
CA PHE A 269 8.07 -41.23 8.67
C PHE A 269 8.15 -40.20 9.79
N HIS A 270 7.40 -40.42 10.86
CA HIS A 270 7.52 -39.66 12.11
C HIS A 270 7.24 -40.58 13.29
N GLU A 271 8.19 -40.69 14.22
CA GLU A 271 8.11 -41.56 15.40
C GLU A 271 7.77 -43.03 15.08
N GLY A 272 8.25 -43.53 13.95
CA GLY A 272 8.00 -44.91 13.50
C GLY A 272 6.69 -45.12 12.75
N GLU A 273 5.81 -44.11 12.67
CA GLU A 273 4.61 -44.16 11.84
C GLU A 273 4.91 -43.68 10.41
N GLU A 274 4.41 -44.43 9.41
CA GLU A 274 4.46 -44.05 8.01
C GLU A 274 3.21 -43.26 7.62
N PHE A 275 3.41 -42.15 6.92
CA PHE A 275 2.35 -41.32 6.38
C PHE A 275 2.51 -41.24 4.87
N ALA A 276 1.42 -41.25 4.11
CA ALA A 276 1.50 -41.16 2.65
C ALA A 276 2.08 -39.81 2.21
N SER A 277 1.93 -38.75 3.02
CA SER A 277 2.53 -37.44 2.74
C SER A 277 2.83 -36.61 3.98
N ALA A 278 3.70 -35.61 3.82
CA ALA A 278 3.93 -34.61 4.86
C ALA A 278 2.66 -33.82 5.23
N GLU A 279 1.75 -33.59 4.29
CA GLU A 279 0.48 -32.89 4.52
C GLU A 279 -0.46 -33.74 5.39
N GLU A 280 -0.60 -35.02 5.04
CA GLU A 280 -1.37 -35.99 5.82
C GLU A 280 -0.78 -36.17 7.22
N ARG A 281 0.54 -36.37 7.33
CA ARG A 281 1.24 -36.39 8.63
C ARG A 281 0.89 -35.18 9.47
N ASN A 282 1.01 -33.97 8.91
CA ASN A 282 0.74 -32.75 9.66
C ASN A 282 -0.74 -32.63 10.07
N LYS A 283 -1.67 -33.17 9.27
CA LYS A 283 -3.10 -33.20 9.58
C LYS A 283 -3.39 -34.19 10.71
N ILE A 284 -2.94 -35.43 10.58
CA ILE A 284 -3.17 -36.50 11.58
C ILE A 284 -2.54 -36.12 12.92
N LEU A 285 -1.28 -35.68 12.92
CA LEU A 285 -0.63 -35.20 14.14
C LEU A 285 -1.30 -33.94 14.69
N GLY A 286 -1.82 -33.08 13.83
CA GLY A 286 -2.56 -31.88 14.25
C GLY A 286 -3.84 -32.23 15.01
N GLU A 287 -4.62 -33.18 14.50
CA GLU A 287 -5.80 -33.73 15.16
C GLU A 287 -5.43 -34.43 16.47
N ARG A 288 -4.37 -35.26 16.46
CA ARG A 288 -3.88 -35.98 17.64
C ARG A 288 -3.42 -35.06 18.78
N HIS A 289 -2.80 -33.94 18.45
CA HIS A 289 -2.25 -32.99 19.44
C HIS A 289 -3.16 -31.78 19.70
N GLY A 290 -4.30 -31.65 19.01
CA GLY A 290 -5.18 -30.49 19.13
C GLY A 290 -4.56 -29.19 18.60
N VAL A 291 -3.68 -29.28 17.60
CA VAL A 291 -2.93 -28.14 17.05
C VAL A 291 -3.13 -28.06 15.52
N PRO A 292 -3.30 -26.87 14.91
CA PRO A 292 -3.46 -26.77 13.46
C PRO A 292 -2.27 -27.37 12.67
N ALA A 293 -2.56 -28.03 11.54
CA ALA A 293 -1.55 -28.73 10.73
C ALA A 293 -0.34 -27.86 10.33
N TYR A 294 -0.54 -26.56 10.07
CA TYR A 294 0.58 -25.65 9.75
C TYR A 294 1.54 -25.42 10.92
N VAL A 295 1.06 -25.55 12.17
CA VAL A 295 1.89 -25.43 13.39
C VAL A 295 2.72 -26.70 13.56
N ILE A 296 2.14 -27.89 13.34
CA ILE A 296 2.89 -29.16 13.31
C ILE A 296 4.00 -29.08 12.27
N ALA A 297 3.68 -28.61 11.06
CA ALA A 297 4.66 -28.44 9.99
C ALA A 297 5.84 -27.54 10.41
N ASN A 298 5.55 -26.46 11.15
CA ASN A 298 6.56 -25.53 11.65
C ASN A 298 7.40 -26.13 12.79
N ARG A 299 6.76 -26.86 13.71
CA ARG A 299 7.43 -27.53 14.84
C ARG A 299 8.39 -28.60 14.38
N LEU A 300 7.95 -29.48 13.48
CA LEU A 300 8.80 -30.51 12.89
C LEU A 300 9.99 -29.91 12.13
N ARG A 301 9.78 -28.79 11.41
CA ARG A 301 10.87 -28.08 10.72
C ARG A 301 11.88 -27.45 11.69
N SER A 302 11.41 -27.03 12.85
CA SER A 302 12.22 -26.31 13.85
C SER A 302 12.76 -27.24 14.95
N GLY A 303 12.51 -28.55 14.87
CA GLY A 303 12.87 -29.52 15.91
C GLY A 303 12.19 -29.26 17.27
N LEU A 304 11.01 -28.64 17.27
CA LEU A 304 10.27 -28.30 18.49
C LEU A 304 9.26 -29.40 18.85
N ASP A 305 9.03 -29.59 20.15
CA ASP A 305 8.03 -30.52 20.68
C ASP A 305 6.62 -30.21 20.13
N LEU A 306 5.96 -31.25 19.62
CA LEU A 306 4.59 -31.21 19.12
C LEU A 306 3.55 -30.91 20.19
N ARG A 307 3.85 -31.10 21.47
CA ARG A 307 2.96 -30.81 22.62
C ARG A 307 3.19 -29.43 23.23
N GLY A 308 4.21 -28.69 22.77
CA GLY A 308 4.51 -27.36 23.31
C GLY A 308 3.35 -26.36 23.12
N PRO A 309 3.38 -25.19 23.77
CA PRO A 309 2.42 -24.12 23.52
C PRO A 309 2.58 -23.53 22.10
N SER A 310 1.46 -23.27 21.40
CA SER A 310 1.41 -22.80 20.00
C SER A 310 2.04 -21.43 19.75
N ARG A 311 2.38 -20.71 20.82
CA ARG A 311 3.19 -19.49 20.82
C ARG A 311 4.16 -19.60 21.99
N LYS A 312 5.36 -19.03 21.86
CA LYS A 312 6.12 -18.57 23.02
C LYS A 312 5.22 -17.57 23.74
N ARG A 313 4.38 -18.03 24.67
CA ARG A 313 3.80 -17.15 25.65
C ARG A 313 5.00 -16.69 26.45
N HIS A 314 5.28 -15.39 26.45
CA HIS A 314 6.17 -14.85 27.47
C HIS A 314 5.59 -15.33 28.80
N ALA A 315 6.45 -15.93 29.65
CA ALA A 315 6.03 -16.49 30.94
C ALA A 315 5.28 -15.42 31.78
N GLU A 316 5.58 -14.15 31.51
CA GLU A 316 5.03 -13.01 32.18
C GLU A 316 4.11 -12.20 31.24
N HIS A 317 2.85 -12.01 31.66
CA HIS A 317 1.82 -11.31 30.90
C HIS A 317 1.31 -10.10 31.68
N LEU A 318 1.44 -8.91 31.10
CA LEU A 318 1.04 -7.62 31.69
C LEU A 318 -0.48 -7.35 31.71
N GLY A 319 -1.31 -8.36 31.41
CA GLY A 319 -2.78 -8.23 31.35
C GLY A 319 -3.33 -7.42 30.15
N ASN A 320 -2.51 -6.58 29.51
CA ASN A 320 -2.89 -5.72 28.38
C ASN A 320 -1.93 -5.88 27.19
N ALA A 321 -2.49 -6.18 26.01
CA ALA A 321 -1.71 -6.44 24.80
C ALA A 321 -0.91 -5.21 24.29
N VAL A 322 -1.36 -3.99 24.58
CA VAL A 322 -0.64 -2.76 24.21
C VAL A 322 0.60 -2.61 25.08
N TRP A 323 0.45 -2.71 26.41
CA TRP A 323 1.56 -2.63 27.36
C TRP A 323 2.58 -3.75 27.16
N GLN A 324 2.12 -4.98 26.93
CA GLN A 324 2.98 -6.11 26.59
C GLN A 324 3.84 -5.81 25.36
N ARG A 325 3.26 -5.24 24.29
CA ARG A 325 4.00 -4.91 23.07
C ARG A 325 5.00 -3.79 23.29
N GLN A 326 4.66 -2.79 24.10
CA GLN A 326 5.55 -1.67 24.40
C GLN A 326 6.75 -2.14 25.22
N TRP A 327 6.51 -2.85 26.33
CA TRP A 327 7.56 -3.41 27.19
C TRP A 327 8.50 -4.34 26.42
N LEU A 328 7.96 -5.33 25.68
CA LEU A 328 8.77 -6.22 24.83
C LEU A 328 9.45 -5.48 23.68
N GLY A 329 8.90 -4.35 23.24
CA GLY A 329 9.55 -3.47 22.27
C GLY A 329 10.80 -2.81 22.85
N ILE A 330 10.72 -2.32 24.09
CA ILE A 330 11.83 -1.71 24.82
C ILE A 330 12.93 -2.75 25.08
N LEU A 331 12.58 -3.92 25.63
CA LEU A 331 13.55 -4.98 25.90
C LEU A 331 14.28 -5.45 24.63
N ARG A 332 13.55 -5.71 23.53
CA ARG A 332 14.18 -6.12 22.27
C ARG A 332 15.16 -5.10 21.70
N ARG A 333 14.91 -3.81 21.89
CA ARG A 333 15.83 -2.75 21.44
C ARG A 333 17.04 -2.65 22.36
N ALA A 334 16.84 -2.82 23.66
CA ALA A 334 17.93 -2.88 24.64
C ALA A 334 18.85 -4.08 24.41
N ASP A 335 18.30 -5.25 24.10
CA ASP A 335 19.07 -6.46 23.79
C ASP A 335 19.87 -6.33 22.48
N ARG A 336 19.50 -5.39 21.60
CA ARG A 336 20.31 -5.00 20.42
C ARG A 336 21.39 -3.96 20.74
N GLY A 337 21.51 -3.55 22.00
CA GLY A 337 22.46 -2.53 22.43
C GLY A 337 22.06 -1.10 22.06
N GLU A 338 20.80 -0.82 21.68
CA GLU A 338 20.37 0.55 21.35
C GLU A 338 20.38 1.49 22.57
N PHE A 339 20.16 0.92 23.77
CA PHE A 339 20.18 1.64 25.05
C PHE A 339 20.13 0.63 26.21
N HIS A 340 20.44 1.10 27.42
CA HIS A 340 20.27 0.31 28.64
C HIS A 340 18.83 0.42 29.19
N VAL A 341 18.38 -0.61 29.89
CA VAL A 341 17.07 -0.68 30.56
C VAL A 341 17.34 -1.02 32.03
N HIS A 342 16.68 -0.30 32.93
CA HIS A 342 16.72 -0.55 34.37
C HIS A 342 16.49 -2.04 34.67
N ASP A 343 17.41 -2.70 35.37
CA ASP A 343 17.38 -4.16 35.49
C ASP A 343 16.07 -4.73 36.06
N PRO A 344 15.41 -4.12 37.08
CA PRO A 344 14.08 -4.54 37.52
C PRO A 344 13.02 -4.57 36.40
N TRP A 345 13.12 -3.68 35.42
CA TRP A 345 12.23 -3.60 34.26
C TRP A 345 12.42 -4.72 33.24
N ARG A 346 13.45 -5.57 33.39
CA ARG A 346 13.58 -6.80 32.59
C ARG A 346 12.54 -7.85 32.95
N THR A 347 11.89 -7.71 34.11
CA THR A 347 10.71 -8.49 34.50
C THR A 347 9.44 -7.66 34.33
N ALA A 348 8.34 -8.30 33.99
CA ALA A 348 7.03 -7.68 33.86
C ALA A 348 6.58 -7.06 35.19
N LEU A 349 6.85 -7.74 36.31
CA LEU A 349 6.50 -7.25 37.63
C LEU A 349 7.27 -5.98 37.98
N GLY A 350 8.59 -5.97 37.80
CA GLY A 350 9.39 -4.77 38.07
C GLY A 350 9.06 -3.61 37.14
N TRP A 351 8.69 -3.89 35.88
CA TRP A 351 8.14 -2.87 34.99
C TRP A 351 6.82 -2.31 35.53
N LEU A 352 5.87 -3.16 35.97
CA LEU A 352 4.55 -2.74 36.47
C LEU A 352 4.62 -1.94 37.77
N MET A 353 5.61 -2.20 38.63
CA MET A 353 5.79 -1.46 39.88
C MET A 353 6.01 0.04 39.63
N ASP A 354 6.75 0.37 38.57
CA ASP A 354 7.08 1.76 38.22
C ASP A 354 6.15 2.32 37.13
N ILE A 355 5.67 1.47 36.22
CA ILE A 355 4.82 1.81 35.07
C ILE A 355 3.42 1.22 35.33
N ARG A 356 2.66 1.87 36.24
CA ARG A 356 1.32 1.42 36.63
C ARG A 356 0.33 1.54 35.45
N PRO A 357 -0.31 0.44 35.01
CA PRO A 357 -1.33 0.50 33.97
C PRO A 357 -2.60 1.23 34.46
N GLY A 358 -3.15 2.11 33.63
CA GLY A 358 -4.49 2.69 33.84
C GLY A 358 -4.53 4.15 34.29
N GLU A 359 -3.45 4.67 34.88
CA GLU A 359 -3.37 6.10 35.28
C GLU A 359 -3.04 7.05 34.10
N HIS A 360 -2.81 6.49 32.91
CA HIS A 360 -2.15 7.19 31.80
C HIS A 360 -2.85 7.02 30.45
N GLU A 361 -4.19 6.89 30.45
CA GLU A 361 -4.95 6.83 29.20
C GLU A 361 -4.74 8.10 28.36
N GLY A 362 -4.38 7.93 27.08
CA GLY A 362 -4.06 9.04 26.18
C GLY A 362 -2.65 9.64 26.35
N LEU A 363 -1.83 9.09 27.25
CA LEU A 363 -0.42 9.47 27.42
C LEU A 363 0.51 8.42 26.81
N GLU A 364 1.70 8.85 26.41
CA GLU A 364 2.76 7.99 25.91
C GLU A 364 3.99 8.06 26.83
N LEU A 365 4.60 6.91 27.08
CA LEU A 365 5.85 6.85 27.84
C LEU A 365 7.02 7.26 26.95
N VAL A 366 7.68 8.37 27.29
CA VAL A 366 8.79 8.95 26.52
C VAL A 366 10.01 9.10 27.44
N ARG A 367 11.21 8.90 26.89
CA ARG A 367 12.46 9.17 27.63
C ARG A 367 12.67 10.67 27.79
N LEU A 368 13.10 11.11 28.96
CA LEU A 368 13.45 12.52 29.21
C LEU A 368 14.73 12.88 28.46
N ASP A 369 15.77 12.05 28.62
CA ASP A 369 17.02 12.08 27.86
C ASP A 369 17.04 10.90 26.87
N PRO A 370 17.09 11.16 25.54
CA PRO A 370 17.12 10.11 24.53
C PRO A 370 18.41 9.29 24.53
N THR A 371 19.49 9.79 25.13
CA THR A 371 20.78 9.10 25.26
C THR A 371 20.86 8.24 26.53
N GLY A 372 20.08 8.58 27.55
CA GLY A 372 20.00 7.85 28.80
C GLY A 372 19.23 6.52 28.73
N PRO A 373 19.29 5.72 29.81
CA PRO A 373 18.60 4.43 29.90
C PRO A 373 17.09 4.58 30.02
N PHE A 374 16.33 3.53 29.71
CA PHE A 374 14.95 3.42 30.14
C PHE A 374 14.92 3.04 31.63
N ALA A 375 14.71 4.03 32.49
CA ALA A 375 14.64 3.87 33.94
C ALA A 375 13.61 4.84 34.54
N PRO A 376 13.10 4.59 35.76
CA PRO A 376 12.09 5.45 36.39
C PRO A 376 12.44 6.94 36.40
N GLY A 377 13.72 7.28 36.61
CA GLY A 377 14.20 8.68 36.61
C GLY A 377 14.41 9.30 35.22
N ASN A 378 14.32 8.53 34.14
CA ASN A 378 14.55 9.00 32.77
C ASN A 378 13.35 8.75 31.84
N VAL A 379 12.16 8.51 32.38
CA VAL A 379 10.93 8.44 31.60
C VAL A 379 9.87 9.35 32.18
N ALA A 380 8.94 9.80 31.34
CA ALA A 380 7.73 10.44 31.78
C ALA A 380 6.58 10.06 30.86
N TRP A 381 5.37 10.06 31.43
CA TRP A 381 4.14 10.04 30.67
C TRP A 381 3.87 11.43 30.16
N VAL A 382 3.75 11.54 28.85
CA VAL A 382 3.50 12.82 28.19
C VAL A 382 2.37 12.67 27.19
N THR A 383 1.62 13.73 26.99
CA THR A 383 0.62 13.81 25.92
C THR A 383 1.31 13.73 24.55
N GLU A 384 0.58 13.34 23.51
CA GLU A 384 1.09 13.37 22.13
C GLU A 384 1.64 14.77 21.76
N ALA A 385 0.99 15.83 22.26
CA ALA A 385 1.41 17.19 22.00
C ALA A 385 2.73 17.55 22.68
N GLU A 386 2.96 17.14 23.93
CA GLU A 386 4.23 17.31 24.63
C GLU A 386 5.35 16.47 24.00
N LYS A 387 5.04 15.26 23.55
CA LYS A 387 5.99 14.44 22.78
C LYS A 387 6.42 15.14 21.49
N ILE A 388 5.46 15.65 20.71
CA ILE A 388 5.74 16.42 19.49
C ILE A 388 6.57 17.65 19.84
N GLU A 389 6.24 18.35 20.92
CA GLU A 389 6.99 19.51 21.41
C GLU A 389 8.43 19.17 21.78
N ARG A 390 8.69 18.02 22.40
CA ARG A 390 10.06 17.59 22.74
C ARG A 390 10.87 17.20 21.51
N VAL A 391 10.24 16.56 20.52
CA VAL A 391 10.95 16.05 19.33
C VAL A 391 11.12 17.14 18.26
N HIS A 392 10.14 18.03 18.12
CA HIS A 392 10.08 19.03 17.04
C HIS A 392 10.02 20.47 17.54
N GLY A 393 9.96 20.70 18.84
CA GLY A 393 10.05 22.02 19.44
C GLY A 393 11.35 22.69 19.03
N LYS A 394 11.24 23.97 18.70
CA LYS A 394 12.39 24.82 18.47
C LYS A 394 12.57 25.65 19.71
N ASP A 395 13.67 25.41 20.40
CA ASP A 395 14.10 26.22 21.54
C ASP A 395 14.03 27.71 21.18
N THR A 396 13.46 28.47 22.10
CA THR A 396 13.22 29.90 21.92
C THR A 396 13.62 30.64 23.18
N ALA A 397 14.39 31.71 23.04
CA ALA A 397 14.78 32.57 24.16
C ALA A 397 13.89 33.83 24.19
N CYS A 398 13.49 34.26 25.39
CA CYS A 398 12.76 35.50 25.61
C CYS A 398 13.08 36.02 27.01
N PHE A 399 13.47 37.30 27.16
CA PHE A 399 13.88 37.91 28.44
C PHE A 399 14.88 37.05 29.24
N ASP A 400 15.96 36.64 28.58
CA ASP A 400 17.03 35.82 29.17
C ASP A 400 16.60 34.43 29.68
N ARG A 401 15.35 34.02 29.45
CA ARG A 401 14.86 32.67 29.74
C ARG A 401 14.74 31.88 28.44
N ARG A 402 15.12 30.60 28.49
CA ARG A 402 14.92 29.65 27.40
C ARG A 402 13.66 28.83 27.62
N TYR A 403 12.91 28.65 26.54
CA TYR A 403 11.70 27.85 26.49
C TYR A 403 11.87 26.76 25.42
N PRO A 404 11.41 25.53 25.68
CA PRO A 404 11.58 24.40 24.74
C PRO A 404 10.79 24.58 23.44
N SER A 405 9.76 25.44 23.45
CA SER A 405 9.00 25.76 22.25
C SER A 405 8.24 27.09 22.36
N ILE A 406 7.67 27.52 21.24
CA ILE A 406 6.75 28.66 21.18
C ILE A 406 5.49 28.42 22.03
N ARG A 407 5.03 27.17 22.19
CA ARG A 407 3.87 26.85 23.02
C ARG A 407 4.19 27.05 24.50
N ALA A 408 5.34 26.56 24.97
CA ALA A 408 5.81 26.80 26.34
C ALA A 408 6.00 28.30 26.61
N LEU A 409 6.58 29.04 25.66
CA LEU A 409 6.68 30.50 25.74
C LEU A 409 5.29 31.16 25.82
N ALA A 410 4.33 30.73 25.01
CA ALA A 410 2.98 31.28 25.02
C ALA A 410 2.28 31.04 26.37
N ALA A 411 2.39 29.84 26.92
CA ALA A 411 1.83 29.47 28.21
C ALA A 411 2.44 30.29 29.37
N ALA A 412 3.76 30.50 29.36
CA ALA A 412 4.45 31.24 30.41
C ALA A 412 4.02 32.72 30.52
N PHE A 413 3.49 33.29 29.45
CA PHE A 413 2.99 34.68 29.40
C PHE A 413 1.46 34.76 29.33
N ASP A 414 0.75 33.65 29.50
CA ASP A 414 -0.72 33.55 29.39
C ASP A 414 -1.27 34.08 28.03
N ILE A 415 -0.61 33.69 26.94
CA ILE A 415 -0.98 34.07 25.58
C ILE A 415 -1.38 32.82 24.80
N GLY A 416 -2.47 32.89 24.03
CA GLY A 416 -2.83 31.80 23.13
C GLY A 416 -1.74 31.57 22.06
N GLU A 417 -1.29 30.32 21.88
CA GLU A 417 -0.21 29.94 20.96
C GLU A 417 -0.37 30.54 19.55
N SER A 418 -1.57 30.49 18.98
CA SER A 418 -1.89 31.07 17.66
C SER A 418 -1.66 32.58 17.61
N THR A 419 -1.96 33.29 18.71
CA THR A 419 -1.73 34.74 18.82
C THR A 419 -0.24 35.04 18.82
N LEU A 420 0.54 34.29 19.61
CA LEU A 420 1.99 34.46 19.66
C LEU A 420 2.63 34.14 18.29
N LYS A 421 2.23 33.03 17.65
CA LYS A 421 2.70 32.68 16.29
C LYS A 421 2.37 33.76 15.27
N HIS A 422 1.16 34.34 15.33
CA HIS A 422 0.79 35.44 14.44
C HIS A 422 1.68 36.67 14.65
N ARG A 423 1.92 37.07 15.90
CA ARG A 423 2.80 38.20 16.24
C ARG A 423 4.23 37.98 15.72
N LEU A 424 4.80 36.80 15.95
CA LEU A 424 6.15 36.46 15.52
C LEU A 424 6.29 36.34 14.00
N PHE A 425 5.42 35.57 13.35
CA PHE A 425 5.62 35.18 11.96
C PHE A 425 4.94 36.10 10.95
N VAL A 426 3.78 36.67 11.30
CA VAL A 426 3.00 37.55 10.41
C VAL A 426 3.36 39.01 10.68
N GLN A 427 3.35 39.44 11.95
CA GLN A 427 3.67 40.83 12.32
C GLN A 427 5.17 41.10 12.47
N LYS A 428 6.02 40.05 12.39
CA LYS A 428 7.49 40.14 12.47
C LYS A 428 8.00 40.80 13.77
N MET A 429 7.25 40.67 14.87
CA MET A 429 7.67 41.17 16.18
C MET A 429 8.84 40.36 16.73
N THR A 430 9.65 41.01 17.56
CA THR A 430 10.60 40.28 18.43
C THR A 430 9.83 39.45 19.45
N ARG A 431 10.50 38.52 20.13
CA ARG A 431 9.82 37.62 21.08
C ARG A 431 9.34 38.39 22.30
N GLU A 432 10.17 39.29 22.79
CA GLU A 432 9.92 40.19 23.91
C GLU A 432 8.72 41.11 23.63
N GLU A 433 8.68 41.72 22.45
CA GLU A 433 7.53 42.53 22.01
C GLU A 433 6.27 41.68 21.84
N ALA A 434 6.42 40.49 21.24
CA ALA A 434 5.29 39.62 20.95
C ALA A 434 4.61 39.11 22.23
N VAL A 435 5.35 38.92 23.33
CA VAL A 435 4.75 38.51 24.60
C VAL A 435 4.28 39.70 25.46
N THR A 436 4.95 40.86 25.41
CA THR A 436 4.56 42.04 26.22
C THR A 436 3.43 42.85 25.61
N LYS A 437 3.20 42.74 24.30
CA LYS A 437 2.12 43.46 23.63
C LYS A 437 0.78 43.09 24.26
N LYS A 438 0.19 44.03 25.01
CA LYS A 438 -1.18 43.89 25.55
C LYS A 438 -2.11 43.46 24.43
N LYS A 439 -2.98 42.50 24.71
CA LYS A 439 -4.02 42.08 23.77
C LYS A 439 -4.86 43.32 23.49
N GLY A 440 -4.62 43.97 22.35
CA GLY A 440 -5.38 45.16 21.98
C GLY A 440 -6.86 44.81 22.10
N THR A 441 -7.64 45.71 22.69
CA THR A 441 -9.09 45.59 22.73
C THR A 441 -9.49 45.26 21.31
N THR A 442 -9.94 44.03 21.09
CA THR A 442 -10.31 43.60 19.76
C THR A 442 -11.54 44.42 19.48
N LEU A 443 -11.38 45.58 18.83
CA LEU A 443 -12.49 46.43 18.41
C LEU A 443 -13.37 45.49 17.63
N ALA A 444 -14.47 45.09 18.25
CA ALA A 444 -15.30 44.05 17.74
C ALA A 444 -15.80 44.61 16.41
N LYS A 445 -15.25 44.12 15.31
CA LYS A 445 -15.50 44.68 13.99
C LYS A 445 -17.02 44.65 13.83
N GLN A 446 -17.65 45.82 13.91
CA GLN A 446 -19.10 45.91 13.83
C GLN A 446 -19.46 45.41 12.44
N ILE A 447 -20.31 44.39 12.39
CA ILE A 447 -20.75 43.82 11.13
C ILE A 447 -22.12 44.42 10.86
N VAL A 448 -22.18 45.24 9.82
CA VAL A 448 -23.44 45.76 9.32
C VAL A 448 -24.02 44.74 8.35
N MET A 449 -25.25 44.30 8.59
CA MET A 449 -25.95 43.36 7.73
C MET A 449 -27.43 43.73 7.68
N ASP A 450 -27.98 43.87 6.48
CA ASP A 450 -29.34 44.35 6.23
C ASP A 450 -29.65 45.68 6.97
N GLY A 451 -28.68 46.59 7.06
CA GLY A 451 -28.80 47.87 7.76
C GLY A 451 -28.72 47.80 9.29
N VAL A 452 -28.50 46.62 9.88
CA VAL A 452 -28.38 46.43 11.34
C VAL A 452 -26.92 46.19 11.72
N CYS A 453 -26.42 46.95 12.70
CA CYS A 453 -25.07 46.76 13.26
C CYS A 453 -25.06 45.67 14.33
N TYR A 454 -24.24 44.64 14.13
CA TYR A 454 -24.02 43.57 15.09
C TYR A 454 -22.66 43.70 15.77
N PRO A 455 -22.57 43.42 17.08
CA PRO A 455 -21.32 43.55 17.84
C PRO A 455 -20.32 42.43 17.52
N SER A 456 -20.75 41.34 16.88
CA SER A 456 -19.85 40.26 16.48
C SER A 456 -20.41 39.44 15.33
N LEU A 457 -19.52 38.72 14.65
CA LEU A 457 -19.89 37.79 13.59
C LEU A 457 -20.84 36.69 14.10
N HIS A 458 -20.64 36.24 15.33
CA HIS A 458 -21.48 35.22 15.95
C HIS A 458 -22.92 35.73 16.10
N LYS A 459 -23.10 36.95 16.63
CA LYS A 459 -24.43 37.56 16.80
C LYS A 459 -25.10 37.86 15.46
N ALA A 460 -24.36 38.32 14.46
CA ALA A 460 -24.87 38.48 13.10
C ALA A 460 -25.31 37.14 12.51
N ALA A 461 -24.51 36.08 12.69
CA ALA A 461 -24.82 34.74 12.19
C ALA A 461 -26.02 34.09 12.89
N GLU A 462 -26.18 34.26 14.20
CA GLU A 462 -27.36 33.81 14.95
C GLU A 462 -28.62 34.51 14.46
N ALA A 463 -28.58 35.84 14.31
CA ALA A 463 -29.71 36.63 13.81
C ALA A 463 -30.09 36.21 12.37
N TYR A 464 -29.09 36.02 11.50
CA TYR A 464 -29.30 35.57 10.12
C TYR A 464 -29.89 34.16 10.07
N ALA A 465 -29.36 33.23 10.89
CA ALA A 465 -29.85 31.86 10.98
C ALA A 465 -31.32 31.81 11.38
N ARG A 466 -31.71 32.59 12.39
CA ARG A 466 -33.08 32.69 12.88
C ARG A 466 -34.02 33.29 11.83
N ARG A 467 -33.60 34.36 11.14
CA ARG A 467 -34.42 35.05 10.11
C ARG A 467 -34.65 34.18 8.88
N ARG A 468 -33.67 33.38 8.47
CA ARG A 468 -33.71 32.59 7.22
C ARG A 468 -34.01 31.11 7.42
N GLY A 469 -34.20 30.65 8.66
CA GLY A 469 -34.44 29.23 8.96
C GLY A 469 -33.27 28.32 8.54
N THR A 470 -32.03 28.81 8.62
CA THR A 470 -30.84 28.04 8.19
C THR A 470 -29.98 27.63 9.39
N SER A 471 -29.12 26.62 9.21
CA SER A 471 -28.14 26.26 10.23
C SER A 471 -27.15 27.41 10.51
N TYR A 472 -26.68 27.49 11.76
CA TYR A 472 -25.73 28.51 12.21
C TYR A 472 -24.43 28.54 11.37
N GLU A 473 -23.89 27.38 10.99
CA GLU A 473 -22.70 27.29 10.12
C GLU A 473 -22.94 27.92 8.72
N LYS A 474 -24.08 27.61 8.11
CA LYS A 474 -24.47 28.17 6.80
C LYS A 474 -24.69 29.68 6.90
N ALA A 475 -25.36 30.13 7.96
CA ALA A 475 -25.54 31.55 8.24
C ALA A 475 -24.20 32.27 8.45
N ARG A 476 -23.30 31.72 9.27
CA ARG A 476 -21.96 32.27 9.53
C ARG A 476 -21.15 32.43 8.25
N TYR A 477 -21.23 31.46 7.33
CA TYR A 477 -20.61 31.55 6.02
C TYR A 477 -21.22 32.68 5.17
N MET A 478 -22.54 32.79 5.11
CA MET A 478 -23.23 33.84 4.34
C MET A 478 -22.93 35.24 4.89
N VAL A 479 -22.94 35.43 6.21
CA VAL A 479 -22.59 36.72 6.83
C VAL A 479 -21.15 37.11 6.51
N ARG A 480 -20.19 36.17 6.54
CA ARG A 480 -18.81 36.45 6.11
C ARG A 480 -18.73 36.86 4.64
N LYS A 481 -19.52 36.21 3.78
CA LYS A 481 -19.55 36.51 2.35
C LYS A 481 -20.11 37.92 2.10
N LEU A 482 -21.23 38.26 2.74
CA LEU A 482 -21.86 39.58 2.63
C LEU A 482 -20.97 40.70 3.17
N ALA A 483 -20.35 40.50 4.34
CA ALA A 483 -19.43 41.46 4.96
C ALA A 483 -18.07 41.61 4.24
N ALA A 484 -17.80 40.78 3.23
CA ALA A 484 -16.63 40.91 2.37
C ALA A 484 -16.97 41.55 1.01
N SER A 485 -18.26 41.61 0.65
CA SER A 485 -18.75 42.18 -0.61
C SER A 485 -19.19 43.64 -0.50
N GLY A 486 -19.45 44.13 0.73
CA GLY A 486 -19.66 45.54 1.04
C GLY A 486 -18.48 46.07 1.82
#